data_AF-A0A1X1MSS9-F1
#
_entry.id   AF-A0A1X1MSS9-F1
#
_cell.length_a   1.000
_cell.length_b   1.000
_cell.length_c   1.000
_cell.angle_alpha   90.00
_cell.angle_beta   90.00
_cell.angle_gamma   90.00
#
_symmetry.space_group_name_H-M   'P 1'
#
loop_
_entity.id
_entity.type
_entity.pdbx_description
1 polymer ?
#
loop_
_entity_poly.entity_id
_entity_poly.type
_entity_poly.pdbx_seq_one_letter_code
_entity_poly.pdbx_strand_id
1 'polypeptide(L)'
;MGLSWGTPKNPPCSGLSIEDITQVDWSLVNLDEWVAILIKTGSFVDASNVNMGTLTGAGSSLDFTDDGSKMYWNEMKSVLKVLILMRSDAAPTKMVGIKTSRFWKLN
;
A
#
# COMPACT_ATOMS: atom_id res chain seq x y z
N MET A 1 -3.60 18.07 29.89
CA MET A 1 -4.32 16.81 29.65
C MET A 1 -4.93 16.21 30.92
N GLY A 2 -4.26 16.20 32.08
CA GLY A 2 -4.91 15.80 33.35
C GLY A 2 -5.44 14.36 33.39
N LEU A 3 -4.99 13.50 32.47
CA LEU A 3 -5.39 12.11 32.37
C LEU A 3 -4.76 11.29 33.50
N SER A 4 -5.53 10.35 34.05
CA SER A 4 -5.02 9.39 35.03
C SER A 4 -4.31 8.25 34.31
N TRP A 5 -3.19 7.78 34.87
CA TRP A 5 -2.50 6.57 34.42
C TRP A 5 -3.10 5.28 35.00
N GLY A 6 -4.14 5.40 35.84
CA GLY A 6 -4.74 4.27 36.54
C GLY A 6 -3.77 3.63 37.53
N THR A 7 -3.92 2.32 37.74
CA THR A 7 -2.97 1.54 38.56
C THR A 7 -2.11 0.67 37.65
N PRO A 8 -0.92 0.23 38.10
CA PRO A 8 -0.11 -0.70 37.31
C PRO A 8 -0.86 -1.98 36.91
N LYS A 9 -1.82 -2.42 37.74
CA LYS A 9 -2.66 -3.60 37.48
C LYS A 9 -3.86 -3.30 36.57
N ASN A 10 -4.32 -2.05 36.55
CA ASN A 10 -5.47 -1.61 35.77
C ASN A 10 -5.20 -0.21 35.20
N PRO A 11 -4.38 -0.12 34.14
CA PRO A 11 -4.20 1.12 33.41
C PRO A 11 -5.46 1.44 32.59
N PRO A 12 -5.71 2.71 32.24
CA PRO A 12 -6.72 3.05 31.26
C PRO A 12 -6.27 2.53 29.90
N CYS A 13 -6.95 1.50 29.40
CA CYS A 13 -6.69 0.90 28.08
C CYS A 13 -7.41 1.63 26.94
N SER A 14 -8.10 2.74 27.23
CA SER A 14 -8.65 3.62 26.21
C SER A 14 -7.51 4.34 25.49
N GLY A 15 -7.56 4.38 24.16
CA GLY A 15 -6.66 5.22 23.38
C GLY A 15 -6.89 6.71 23.66
N LEU A 16 -5.91 7.53 23.27
CA LEU A 16 -6.08 8.98 23.21
C LEU A 16 -6.97 9.34 22.02
N SER A 17 -7.87 10.31 22.22
CA SER A 17 -8.58 10.92 21.09
C SER A 17 -7.61 11.77 20.25
N ILE A 18 -7.97 12.09 19.02
CA ILE A 18 -7.16 12.97 18.18
C ILE A 18 -7.05 14.35 18.83
N GLU A 19 -8.14 14.81 19.45
CA GLU A 19 -8.21 16.07 20.18
C GLU A 19 -7.24 16.10 21.38
N ASP A 20 -7.04 14.98 22.06
CA ASP A 20 -6.07 14.89 23.15
C ASP A 20 -4.63 14.95 22.64
N ILE A 21 -4.33 14.30 21.50
CA ILE A 21 -2.99 14.30 20.90
C ILE A 21 -2.58 15.73 20.49
N THR A 22 -3.51 16.56 20.03
CA THR A 22 -3.21 17.97 19.69
C THR A 22 -2.77 18.82 20.88
N GLN A 23 -3.06 18.39 22.10
CA GLN A 23 -2.64 19.10 23.31
C GLN A 23 -1.22 18.72 23.76
N VAL A 24 -0.57 17.77 23.08
CA VAL A 24 0.78 17.30 23.44
C VAL A 24 1.79 18.38 23.07
N ASP A 25 2.55 18.82 24.07
CA ASP A 25 3.73 19.64 23.84
C ASP A 25 4.89 18.75 23.36
N TRP A 26 4.99 18.61 22.03
CA TRP A 26 6.04 17.82 21.38
C TRP A 26 7.45 18.35 21.60
N SER A 27 7.63 19.58 22.11
CA SER A 27 8.95 20.11 22.45
C SER A 27 9.54 19.46 23.71
N LEU A 28 8.69 18.88 24.56
CA LEU A 28 9.09 18.19 25.79
C LEU A 28 9.21 16.67 25.61
N VAL A 29 8.78 16.14 24.45
CA VAL A 29 8.78 14.70 24.17
C VAL A 29 10.04 14.34 23.39
N ASN A 30 10.93 13.58 24.02
CA ASN A 30 12.08 12.97 23.35
C ASN A 30 11.77 11.50 23.03
N LEU A 31 11.85 11.13 21.74
CA LEU A 31 11.64 9.76 21.26
C LEU A 31 12.94 9.07 20.81
N ASP A 32 14.11 9.68 21.05
CA ASP A 32 15.39 9.19 20.55
C ASP A 32 15.74 7.81 21.11
N GLU A 33 15.43 7.55 22.39
CA GLU A 33 15.67 6.24 22.99
C GLU A 33 14.77 5.16 22.35
N TRP A 34 13.49 5.47 22.14
CA TRP A 34 12.56 4.56 21.49
C TRP A 34 12.99 4.29 20.04
N VAL A 35 13.41 5.31 19.29
CA VAL A 35 13.95 5.17 17.94
C VAL A 35 15.24 4.36 17.93
N ALA A 36 16.16 4.60 18.88
CA ALA A 36 17.41 3.86 18.99
C ALA A 36 17.17 2.37 19.27
N ILE A 37 16.19 2.03 20.11
CA ILE A 37 15.78 0.64 20.34
C ILE A 37 15.29 0.01 19.03
N LEU A 38 14.41 0.69 18.30
CA LEU A 38 13.89 0.20 17.01
C LEU A 38 15.02 -0.05 16.00
N ILE A 39 16.02 0.83 15.95
CA ILE A 39 17.19 0.65 15.07
C ILE A 39 18.01 -0.56 15.53
N LYS A 40 18.31 -0.65 16.83
CA LYS A 40 19.12 -1.74 17.39
C LYS A 40 18.49 -3.11 17.20
N THR A 41 17.15 -3.21 17.27
CA THR A 41 16.43 -4.48 17.09
C THR A 41 16.14 -4.80 15.63
N GLY A 42 16.48 -3.91 14.69
CA GLY A 42 16.13 -4.05 13.27
C GLY A 42 14.63 -3.91 12.99
N SER A 43 13.89 -3.30 13.92
CA SER A 43 12.44 -3.06 13.80
C SER A 43 12.11 -1.67 13.24
N PHE A 44 13.11 -0.81 13.09
CA PHE A 44 12.95 0.50 12.47
C PHE A 44 12.61 0.36 10.99
N VAL A 45 11.48 0.94 10.58
CA VAL A 45 11.04 0.97 9.18
C VAL A 45 11.44 2.33 8.61
N ASP A 46 12.26 2.31 7.56
CA ASP A 46 12.53 3.52 6.79
C ASP A 46 11.24 3.95 6.06
N ALA A 47 10.96 5.25 6.06
CA ALA A 47 9.78 5.84 5.43
C ALA A 47 9.66 5.47 3.94
N SER A 48 10.78 5.17 3.28
CA SER A 48 10.83 4.67 1.90
C SER A 48 10.13 3.33 1.68
N ASN A 49 9.92 2.54 2.74
CA ASN A 49 9.33 1.20 2.69
C ASN A 49 8.02 1.07 3.49
N VAL A 50 7.41 2.20 3.87
CA VAL A 50 6.14 2.21 4.60
C VAL A 50 4.97 2.15 3.62
N ASN A 51 4.33 0.99 3.51
CA ASN A 51 3.01 0.81 2.91
C ASN A 51 2.00 0.27 3.93
N MET A 52 0.72 0.29 3.55
CA MET A 52 -0.38 -0.09 4.44
C MET A 52 -0.29 -1.53 4.94
N GLY A 53 0.11 -2.47 4.08
CA GLY A 53 0.35 -3.86 4.45
C GLY A 53 1.51 -4.03 5.45
N THR A 54 2.59 -3.26 5.31
CA THR A 54 3.68 -3.23 6.31
C THR A 54 3.24 -2.64 7.66
N LEU A 55 2.30 -1.68 7.68
CA LEU A 55 1.84 -1.06 8.93
C LEU A 55 0.74 -1.87 9.63
N THR A 56 -0.08 -2.57 8.87
CA THR A 56 -1.29 -3.23 9.39
C THR A 56 -1.17 -4.76 9.43
N GLY A 57 -0.12 -5.32 8.83
CA GLY A 57 0.13 -6.75 8.71
C GLY A 57 -0.47 -7.35 7.43
N ALA A 58 0.21 -8.36 6.88
CA ALA A 58 -0.26 -9.06 5.69
C ALA A 58 -1.64 -9.69 5.93
N GLY A 59 -2.60 -9.40 5.04
CA GLY A 59 -3.99 -9.88 5.15
C GLY A 59 -4.87 -9.08 6.10
N SER A 60 -4.41 -7.93 6.60
CA SER A 60 -5.24 -7.02 7.36
C SER A 60 -6.37 -6.44 6.50
N SER A 61 -7.58 -6.31 7.06
CA SER A 61 -8.69 -5.60 6.40
C SER A 61 -8.38 -4.11 6.20
N LEU A 62 -7.37 -3.58 6.87
CA LEU A 62 -6.88 -2.22 6.72
C LEU A 62 -5.85 -2.09 5.61
N ASP A 63 -5.38 -3.19 4.99
CA ASP A 63 -4.43 -3.14 3.88
C ASP A 63 -5.16 -2.88 2.55
N PHE A 64 -5.42 -1.61 2.25
CA PHE A 64 -5.96 -1.18 0.96
C PHE A 64 -4.85 -1.19 -0.12
N THR A 65 -4.27 -2.37 -0.41
CA THR A 65 -3.30 -2.57 -1.53
C THR A 65 -3.94 -2.55 -2.92
N ASP A 66 -5.13 -1.98 -3.05
CA ASP A 66 -5.66 -1.52 -4.32
C ASP A 66 -5.20 -0.09 -4.53
N ASP A 67 -3.98 0.05 -5.03
CA ASP A 67 -3.75 1.14 -5.97
C ASP A 67 -4.81 0.94 -7.08
N GLY A 68 -5.59 1.96 -7.41
CA GLY A 68 -6.70 1.84 -8.39
C GLY A 68 -6.31 1.34 -9.79
N SER A 69 -5.05 0.94 -10.00
CA SER A 69 -4.50 0.31 -11.19
C SER A 69 -5.00 -1.12 -11.41
N LYS A 70 -5.24 -1.93 -10.36
CA LYS A 70 -5.76 -3.30 -10.52
C LYS A 70 -7.18 -3.34 -11.08
N MET A 71 -8.02 -2.37 -10.71
CA MET A 71 -9.34 -2.19 -11.30
C MET A 71 -9.25 -1.82 -12.79
N TYR A 72 -8.32 -0.93 -13.15
CA TYR A 72 -8.10 -0.50 -14.54
C TYR A 72 -7.62 -1.63 -15.46
N TRP A 73 -6.71 -2.49 -15.01
CA TRP A 73 -6.20 -3.60 -15.81
C TRP A 73 -7.26 -4.65 -16.14
N ASN A 74 -8.22 -4.89 -15.26
CA ASN A 74 -9.27 -5.87 -15.49
C ASN A 74 -10.28 -5.39 -16.55
N GLU A 75 -10.61 -4.10 -16.55
CA GLU A 75 -11.41 -3.48 -17.62
C GLU A 75 -10.68 -3.49 -18.97
N MET A 76 -9.39 -3.15 -18.98
CA MET A 76 -8.57 -3.13 -20.21
C MET A 76 -8.40 -4.53 -20.83
N LYS A 77 -8.34 -5.60 -20.02
CA LYS A 77 -8.29 -6.99 -20.52
C LYS A 77 -9.57 -7.39 -21.25
N SER A 78 -10.72 -6.88 -20.81
CA SER A 78 -12.01 -7.13 -21.45
C SER A 78 -12.08 -6.47 -22.83
N VAL A 79 -11.66 -5.20 -22.91
CA VAL A 79 -11.57 -4.44 -24.17
C VAL A 79 -10.56 -5.09 -25.12
N LEU A 80 -9.40 -5.53 -24.62
CA LEU A 80 -8.37 -6.18 -25.43
C LEU A 80 -8.85 -7.52 -26.01
N LYS A 81 -9.59 -8.33 -25.24
CA LYS A 81 -10.22 -9.56 -25.74
C LYS A 81 -11.19 -9.27 -26.89
N VAL A 82 -12.04 -8.26 -26.73
CA VAL A 82 -12.98 -7.85 -27.79
C VAL A 82 -12.24 -7.37 -29.03
N LEU A 83 -11.19 -6.56 -28.90
CA LEU A 83 -10.37 -6.08 -30.03
C LEU A 83 -9.67 -7.23 -30.79
N ILE A 84 -9.19 -8.24 -30.07
CA ILE A 84 -8.56 -9.42 -30.67
C ILE A 84 -9.60 -10.25 -31.42
N LEU A 85 -10.79 -10.44 -30.86
CA LEU A 85 -11.88 -11.18 -31.51
C LEU A 85 -12.40 -10.44 -32.75
N MET A 86 -12.58 -9.12 -32.69
CA MET A 86 -12.97 -8.31 -33.85
C MET A 86 -11.91 -8.32 -34.97
N ARG A 87 -10.65 -8.62 -34.66
CA ARG A 87 -9.56 -8.74 -35.65
C ARG A 87 -9.45 -10.14 -36.26
N SER A 88 -10.08 -11.15 -35.67
CA SER A 88 -10.08 -12.54 -36.17
C SER A 88 -11.02 -12.75 -37.35
N ASP A 89 -12.10 -11.97 -37.45
CA ASP A 89 -13.12 -12.13 -38.51
C ASP A 89 -12.85 -11.26 -39.75
N ALA A 90 -11.83 -10.39 -39.69
CA ALA A 90 -11.37 -9.63 -40.84
C ALA A 90 -10.47 -10.51 -41.71
N ALA A 91 -11.04 -11.06 -42.79
CA ALA A 91 -10.31 -11.73 -43.86
C ALA A 91 -9.06 -10.90 -44.27
N PRO A 92 -7.93 -11.56 -44.65
CA PRO A 92 -6.65 -10.88 -44.80
C PRO A 92 -6.65 -9.97 -46.03
N THR A 93 -7.05 -8.71 -45.86
CA THR A 93 -6.65 -7.64 -46.78
C THR A 93 -5.21 -7.25 -46.43
N LYS A 94 -4.35 -7.33 -47.45
CA LYS A 94 -2.90 -7.21 -47.38
C LYS A 94 -2.45 -6.07 -46.46
N MET A 95 -1.84 -6.41 -45.31
CA MET A 95 -1.15 -5.43 -44.49
C MET A 95 0.22 -5.12 -45.09
N VAL A 96 0.36 -3.88 -45.57
CA VAL A 96 1.66 -3.24 -45.80
C VAL A 96 2.36 -3.07 -44.45
N GLY A 97 3.54 -3.68 -44.34
CA GLY A 97 4.67 -3.32 -43.47
C GLY A 97 4.40 -2.69 -42.10
N ILE A 98 4.20 -3.52 -41.08
CA ILE A 98 4.62 -3.18 -39.70
C ILE A 98 5.40 -4.39 -39.16
N LYS A 99 6.69 -4.21 -38.90
CA LYS A 99 7.59 -5.22 -38.32
C LYS A 99 7.10 -5.62 -36.93
N THR A 100 6.42 -6.76 -36.81
CA THR A 100 6.09 -7.41 -35.55
C THR A 100 7.25 -8.31 -35.09
N SER A 101 8.42 -7.73 -34.82
CA SER A 101 9.61 -8.51 -34.42
C SER A 101 9.75 -8.72 -32.90
N ARG A 102 8.74 -8.39 -32.09
CA ARG A 102 8.84 -8.45 -30.62
C ARG A 102 7.69 -9.19 -29.91
N PHE A 103 7.07 -10.18 -30.56
CA PHE A 103 5.97 -10.95 -29.97
C PHE A 103 6.25 -12.45 -29.75
N TRP A 104 7.46 -12.94 -30.03
CA TRP A 104 7.84 -14.35 -29.82
C TRP A 104 9.19 -14.50 -29.11
N LYS A 105 9.28 -14.04 -27.86
CA LYS A 105 10.40 -14.41 -26.97
C LYS A 105 9.95 -14.50 -25.52
N LEU A 106 9.08 -15.46 -25.22
CA LEU A 106 8.92 -16.04 -23.89
C LEU A 106 8.72 -17.54 -24.11
N ASN A 107 9.78 -18.30 -23.81
CA ASN A 107 9.73 -19.72 -23.49
C ASN A 107 9.76 -19.81 -21.96
#